data_AF-A0A9Q6ZFD2-F1
#
_entry.id   AF-A0A9Q6ZFD2-F1
#
_cell.length_a   1.000
_cell.length_b   1.000
_cell.length_c   1.000
_cell.angle_alpha   90.00
_cell.angle_beta   90.00
_cell.angle_gamma   90.00
#
_symmetry.space_group_name_H-M   'P 1'
#
loop_
_entity.id
_entity.type
_entity.pdbx_description
1 polymer ?
#
loop_
_entity_poly.entity_id
_entity_poly.type
_entity_poly.pdbx_seq_one_letter_code
_entity_poly.pdbx_strand_id
1 'polypeptide(L)'
;MKETFDVPLELVDQTPKLKSKLKDWTARRVAGSFNMVEGVMYLRKSVTAYTVQHEMFHMKLWYKMTREFPELQPLFQKTLGRENVLFHEEYVLSEFMKDSSKWLEVDLLNDLENINGLRTQKGLQKVDLEYYKKWKLEEELLKFE
;
A
#
# COMPACT_ATOMS: atom_id res chain seq x y z
N MET A 1 -2.14 -1.33 16.41
CA MET A 1 -1.03 -1.66 15.47
C MET A 1 0.02 -2.54 16.13
N LYS A 2 0.79 -2.06 17.11
CA LYS A 2 1.76 -2.91 17.83
C LYS A 2 1.12 -4.11 18.55
N GLU A 3 -0.02 -3.90 19.21
CA GLU A 3 -0.70 -4.97 19.96
C GLU A 3 -1.41 -6.02 19.07
N THR A 4 -1.72 -5.67 17.82
CA THR A 4 -2.52 -6.53 16.91
C THR A 4 -1.68 -7.13 15.78
N PHE A 5 -0.72 -6.37 15.26
CA PHE A 5 0.09 -6.74 14.09
C PHE A 5 1.59 -6.82 14.41
N ASP A 6 2.01 -6.46 15.63
CA ASP A 6 3.42 -6.33 16.03
C ASP A 6 4.27 -5.46 15.07
N VAL A 7 3.65 -4.41 14.53
CA VAL A 7 4.30 -3.46 13.61
C VAL A 7 4.68 -2.18 14.37
N PRO A 8 5.96 -1.78 14.35
CA PRO A 8 6.38 -0.48 14.86
C PRO A 8 5.89 0.66 13.98
N LEU A 9 5.53 1.77 14.61
CA LEU A 9 5.19 3.04 13.98
C LEU A 9 6.28 4.08 14.29
N GLU A 10 6.88 4.66 13.27
CA GLU A 10 7.81 5.78 13.41
C GLU A 10 7.25 7.06 12.77
N LEU A 11 7.18 8.14 13.55
CA LEU A 11 6.79 9.45 13.06
C LEU A 11 8.01 10.18 12.48
N VAL A 12 8.05 10.30 11.14
CA VAL A 12 9.25 10.72 10.39
C VAL A 12 9.67 12.16 10.71
N ASP A 13 8.71 13.03 10.99
CA ASP A 13 8.92 14.43 11.35
C ASP A 13 9.19 14.68 12.84
N GLN A 14 9.06 13.64 13.68
CA GLN A 14 9.36 13.72 15.12
C GLN A 14 10.57 12.89 15.54
N THR A 15 11.11 12.06 14.65
CA THR A 15 12.20 11.15 14.96
C THR A 15 13.54 11.69 14.42
N PRO A 16 14.48 12.16 15.27
CA PRO A 16 15.71 12.79 14.80
C PRO A 16 16.59 11.92 13.88
N LYS A 17 16.65 10.61 14.14
CA LYS A 17 17.42 9.65 13.31
C LYS A 17 16.88 9.54 11.87
N LEU A 18 15.65 10.01 11.60
CA LEU A 18 14.99 9.95 10.29
C LEU A 18 15.13 11.24 9.46
N LYS A 19 15.99 12.19 9.85
CA LYS A 19 16.14 13.48 9.15
C LYS A 19 16.40 13.35 7.64
N SER A 20 17.19 12.36 7.21
CA SER A 20 17.44 12.10 5.79
C SER A 20 16.17 11.64 5.06
N LYS A 21 15.42 10.70 5.66
CA LYS A 21 14.12 10.23 5.16
C LYS A 21 13.11 11.38 5.07
N LEU A 22 13.06 12.26 6.06
CA LEU A 22 12.20 13.45 6.04
C LEU A 22 12.52 14.39 4.86
N LYS A 23 13.82 14.59 4.55
CA LYS A 23 14.25 15.43 3.42
C LYS A 23 13.77 14.84 2.09
N ASP A 24 14.00 13.55 1.88
CA ASP A 24 13.53 12.82 0.68
C ASP A 24 11.99 12.87 0.55
N TRP A 25 11.27 12.59 1.65
CA TRP A 25 9.81 12.63 1.66
C TRP A 25 9.25 14.01 1.36
N THR A 26 9.95 15.07 1.76
CA THR A 26 9.52 16.44 1.46
C THR A 26 9.69 16.75 -0.03
N ALA A 27 10.77 16.27 -0.66
CA ALA A 27 10.96 16.41 -2.10
C ALA A 27 9.92 15.62 -2.91
N ARG A 28 9.56 14.41 -2.44
CA ARG A 28 8.60 13.51 -3.10
C ARG A 28 7.14 13.71 -2.68
N ARG A 29 6.87 14.63 -1.73
CA ARG A 29 5.55 14.88 -1.14
C ARG A 29 4.89 13.63 -0.53
N VAL A 30 5.69 12.77 0.10
CA VAL A 30 5.22 11.54 0.76
C VAL A 30 4.75 11.86 2.18
N ALA A 31 3.56 11.36 2.52
CA ALA A 31 2.90 11.55 3.81
C ALA A 31 2.89 10.29 4.68
N GLY A 32 2.83 9.10 4.07
CA GLY A 32 2.89 7.80 4.73
C GLY A 32 3.65 6.78 3.88
N SER A 33 4.11 5.70 4.53
CA SER A 33 4.67 4.53 3.86
C SER A 33 4.76 3.37 4.85
N PHE A 34 4.11 2.25 4.52
CA PHE A 34 4.44 0.97 5.12
C PHE A 34 5.59 0.31 4.35
N ASN A 35 6.74 0.16 5.00
CA ASN A 35 7.88 -0.53 4.42
C ASN A 35 7.71 -2.04 4.62
N MET A 36 7.27 -2.74 3.58
CA MET A 36 7.02 -4.18 3.60
C MET A 36 8.29 -5.04 3.80
N VAL A 37 9.47 -4.52 3.47
CA VAL A 37 10.75 -5.22 3.69
C VAL A 37 11.16 -5.14 5.15
N GLU A 38 11.03 -3.95 5.76
CA GLU A 38 11.38 -3.72 7.16
C GLU A 38 10.27 -4.15 8.13
N GLY A 39 9.02 -4.26 7.65
CA GLY A 39 7.84 -4.45 8.49
C GLY A 39 7.54 -3.25 9.39
N VAL A 40 7.83 -2.03 8.92
CA VAL A 40 7.72 -0.79 9.71
C VAL A 40 6.76 0.18 9.05
N MET A 41 5.85 0.77 9.82
CA MET A 41 5.02 1.87 9.37
C MET A 41 5.70 3.22 9.65
N TYR A 42 5.80 4.05 8.61
CA TYR A 42 6.28 5.41 8.70
C TYR A 42 5.14 6.37 8.37
N LEU A 43 4.94 7.40 9.19
CA LEU A 43 3.94 8.44 8.95
C LEU A 43 4.53 9.82 9.27
N ARG A 44 4.02 10.88 8.64
CA ARG A 44 4.15 12.23 9.22
C ARG A 44 3.18 12.37 10.39
N LYS A 45 3.42 13.30 11.31
CA LYS A 45 2.50 13.60 12.41
C LYS A 45 1.15 14.09 11.88
N SER A 46 1.17 14.91 10.84
CA SER A 46 -0.04 15.44 10.20
C SER A 46 -0.33 14.68 8.91
N VAL A 47 -1.14 13.64 9.02
CA VAL A 47 -1.61 12.79 7.90
C VAL A 47 -3.12 12.64 7.96
N THR A 48 -3.75 12.40 6.81
CA THR A 48 -5.20 12.15 6.74
C THR A 48 -5.52 10.72 7.18
N ALA A 49 -6.75 10.48 7.62
CA ALA A 49 -7.23 9.13 7.92
C ALA A 49 -7.13 8.21 6.69
N TYR A 50 -7.36 8.76 5.50
CA TYR A 50 -7.21 8.03 4.23
C TYR A 50 -5.78 7.52 4.05
N THR A 51 -4.77 8.39 4.20
CA THR A 51 -3.35 7.98 4.10
C THR A 51 -3.01 6.91 5.13
N VAL A 52 -3.46 7.05 6.38
CA VAL A 52 -3.22 6.02 7.40
C VAL A 52 -3.85 4.69 6.98
N GLN A 53 -5.09 4.71 6.49
CA GLN A 53 -5.80 3.50 6.06
C GLN A 53 -5.14 2.85 4.84
N HIS A 54 -4.64 3.64 3.88
CA HIS A 54 -3.89 3.18 2.72
C HIS A 54 -2.66 2.37 3.17
N GLU A 55 -1.83 2.93 4.07
CA GLU A 55 -0.66 2.21 4.59
C GLU A 55 -1.03 1.01 5.46
N MET A 56 -2.17 1.06 6.16
CA MET A 56 -2.68 -0.08 6.90
C MET A 56 -3.12 -1.23 5.99
N PHE A 57 -3.58 -0.97 4.77
CA PHE A 57 -3.87 -2.04 3.81
C PHE A 57 -2.58 -2.70 3.33
N HIS A 58 -1.54 -1.94 2.97
CA HIS A 58 -0.21 -2.50 2.70
C HIS A 58 0.29 -3.38 3.87
N MET A 59 0.13 -2.90 5.11
CA MET A 59 0.48 -3.65 6.32
C MET A 59 -0.34 -4.95 6.46
N LYS A 60 -1.65 -4.92 6.19
CA LYS A 60 -2.51 -6.10 6.26
C LYS A 60 -2.14 -7.15 5.22
N LEU A 61 -1.80 -6.75 4.00
CA LEU A 61 -1.30 -7.66 2.97
C LEU A 61 -0.03 -8.37 3.43
N TRP A 62 0.95 -7.57 3.89
CA TRP A 62 2.19 -8.11 4.46
C TRP A 62 1.91 -9.07 5.62
N TYR A 63 1.06 -8.68 6.57
CA TYR A 63 0.75 -9.52 7.74
C TYR A 63 0.09 -10.84 7.32
N LYS A 64 -0.90 -10.78 6.40
CA LYS A 64 -1.58 -11.97 5.87
C LYS A 64 -0.57 -12.94 5.26
N MET A 65 0.34 -12.45 4.41
CA MET A 65 1.25 -13.30 3.64
C MET A 65 2.53 -13.72 4.39
N THR A 66 2.88 -13.04 5.47
CA THR A 66 4.15 -13.30 6.21
C THR A 66 3.94 -13.84 7.62
N ARG A 67 2.76 -13.62 8.22
CA ARG A 67 2.45 -14.01 9.61
C ARG A 67 1.27 -14.98 9.68
N GLU A 68 0.17 -14.67 8.99
CA GLU A 68 -1.05 -15.48 9.05
C GLU A 68 -0.93 -16.76 8.21
N PHE A 69 -0.35 -16.65 7.01
CA PHE A 69 -0.09 -17.76 6.09
C PHE A 69 1.40 -17.80 5.71
N PRO A 70 2.30 -18.22 6.60
CA PRO A 70 3.75 -18.20 6.37
C PRO A 70 4.21 -18.99 5.15
N GLU A 71 3.44 -19.98 4.70
CA GLU A 71 3.67 -20.72 3.45
C GLU A 71 3.62 -19.82 2.21
N LEU A 72 2.95 -18.66 2.27
CA LEU A 72 2.93 -17.66 1.20
C LEU A 72 4.17 -16.76 1.20
N GLN A 73 5.06 -16.86 2.20
CA GLN A 73 6.27 -16.03 2.29
C GLN A 73 7.12 -16.04 1.01
N PRO A 74 7.40 -17.19 0.36
CA PRO A 74 8.18 -17.19 -0.89
C PRO A 74 7.48 -16.43 -2.02
N LEU A 75 6.15 -16.54 -2.09
CA LEU A 75 5.33 -15.82 -3.06
C LEU A 75 5.35 -14.32 -2.76
N PHE A 76 5.21 -13.94 -1.49
CA PHE A 76 5.31 -12.55 -1.05
C PHE A 76 6.63 -11.91 -1.43
N GLN A 77 7.75 -12.62 -1.27
CA GLN A 77 9.08 -12.12 -1.67
C GLN A 77 9.14 -11.77 -3.17
N LYS A 78 8.47 -12.55 -4.03
CA LYS A 78 8.36 -12.22 -5.47
C LYS A 78 7.58 -10.92 -5.72
N THR A 79 6.74 -10.48 -4.80
CA THR A 79 5.97 -9.23 -4.92
C THR A 79 6.72 -7.98 -4.43
N LEU A 80 7.84 -8.09 -3.70
CA LEU A 80 8.49 -6.94 -3.05
C LEU A 80 9.28 -6.01 -3.98
N GLY A 81 9.45 -6.39 -5.25
CA GLY A 81 10.17 -5.61 -6.25
C GLY A 81 9.44 -4.34 -6.70
N ARG A 82 10.19 -3.33 -7.15
CA ARG A 82 9.63 -2.07 -7.67
C ARG A 82 8.73 -2.30 -8.88
N GLU A 83 9.03 -3.34 -9.65
CA GLU A 83 8.22 -3.81 -10.76
C GLU A 83 6.82 -4.27 -10.34
N ASN A 84 6.60 -4.54 -9.05
CA ASN A 84 5.34 -5.06 -8.51
C ASN A 84 4.57 -4.04 -7.67
N VAL A 85 5.01 -2.78 -7.66
CA VAL A 85 4.27 -1.66 -7.03
C VAL A 85 2.82 -1.64 -7.51
N LEU A 86 2.56 -1.90 -8.80
CA LEU A 86 1.20 -1.95 -9.32
C LEU A 86 0.31 -2.93 -8.53
N PHE A 87 0.79 -4.13 -8.24
CA PHE A 87 0.02 -5.14 -7.51
C PHE A 87 -0.37 -4.65 -6.11
N HIS A 88 0.56 -4.01 -5.40
CA HIS A 88 0.30 -3.47 -4.06
C HIS A 88 -0.71 -2.33 -4.09
N GLU A 89 -0.58 -1.39 -5.01
CA GLU A 89 -1.52 -0.27 -5.15
C GLU A 89 -2.92 -0.75 -5.57
N GLU A 90 -3.00 -1.73 -6.49
CA GLU A 90 -4.26 -2.35 -6.90
C GLU A 90 -4.94 -3.10 -5.75
N TYR A 91 -4.17 -3.81 -4.92
CA TYR A 91 -4.67 -4.40 -3.69
C TYR A 91 -5.28 -3.33 -2.77
N VAL A 92 -4.54 -2.24 -2.50
CA VAL A 92 -5.02 -1.17 -1.62
C VAL A 92 -6.33 -0.55 -2.12
N LEU A 93 -6.40 -0.19 -3.41
CA LEU A 93 -7.63 0.37 -3.97
C LEU A 93 -8.77 -0.64 -3.92
N SER A 94 -8.52 -1.93 -4.15
CA SER A 94 -9.54 -2.98 -4.01
C SER A 94 -10.11 -3.06 -2.58
N GLU A 95 -9.27 -2.90 -1.55
CA GLU A 95 -9.72 -2.90 -0.15
C GLU A 95 -10.56 -1.67 0.17
N PHE A 96 -10.20 -0.49 -0.36
CA PHE A 96 -11.04 0.71 -0.25
C PHE A 96 -12.39 0.52 -0.94
N MET A 97 -12.41 -0.12 -2.11
CA MET A 97 -13.63 -0.30 -2.90
C MET A 97 -14.65 -1.27 -2.27
N LYS A 98 -14.25 -2.10 -1.29
CA LYS A 98 -15.18 -2.95 -0.51
C LYS A 98 -16.20 -2.12 0.28
N ASP A 99 -15.83 -0.90 0.68
CA ASP A 99 -16.72 0.05 1.34
C ASP A 99 -16.35 1.50 0.95
N SER A 100 -16.49 1.77 -0.35
CA SER A 100 -16.14 3.06 -0.96
C SER A 100 -16.93 4.23 -0.40
N SER A 101 -18.13 3.98 0.17
CA SER A 101 -19.03 4.99 0.71
C SER A 101 -18.44 5.79 1.89
N LYS A 102 -17.42 5.24 2.56
CA LYS A 102 -16.73 5.88 3.70
C LYS A 102 -15.67 6.90 3.29
N TRP A 103 -15.30 6.95 2.02
CA TRP A 103 -14.16 7.71 1.55
C TRP A 103 -14.60 8.81 0.58
N LEU A 104 -13.79 9.87 0.50
CA LEU A 104 -14.04 10.92 -0.47
C LEU A 104 -13.71 10.39 -1.86
N GLU A 105 -14.61 10.64 -2.81
CA GLU A 105 -14.44 10.21 -4.20
C GLU A 105 -13.11 10.72 -4.79
N VAL A 106 -12.71 11.94 -4.47
CA VAL A 106 -11.45 12.52 -4.93
C VAL A 106 -10.22 11.73 -4.48
N ASP A 107 -10.22 11.16 -3.28
CA ASP A 107 -9.09 10.36 -2.79
C ASP A 107 -8.99 9.04 -3.57
N LEU A 108 -10.13 8.38 -3.80
CA LEU A 108 -10.21 7.16 -4.61
C LEU A 108 -9.78 7.40 -6.06
N LEU A 109 -10.20 8.53 -6.65
CA LEU A 109 -9.84 8.90 -8.01
C LEU A 109 -8.35 9.25 -8.15
N ASN A 110 -7.74 9.86 -7.12
CA ASN A 110 -6.29 10.12 -7.11
C ASN A 110 -5.49 8.81 -7.10
N ASP A 111 -5.88 7.83 -6.27
CA ASP A 111 -5.25 6.50 -6.28
C ASP A 111 -5.46 5.79 -7.62
N LEU A 112 -6.67 5.86 -8.19
CA LEU A 112 -6.96 5.31 -9.50
C LEU A 112 -6.11 5.94 -10.61
N GLU A 113 -5.89 7.26 -10.57
CA GLU A 113 -5.05 7.96 -11.54
C GLU A 113 -3.60 7.45 -11.47
N ASN A 114 -3.05 7.35 -10.26
CA ASN A 114 -1.71 6.80 -10.03
C ASN A 114 -1.59 5.36 -10.57
N ILE A 115 -2.56 4.51 -10.23
CA ILE A 115 -2.61 3.11 -10.66
C ILE A 115 -2.72 3.03 -12.19
N ASN A 116 -3.59 3.80 -12.82
CA ASN A 116 -3.70 3.85 -14.28
C ASN A 116 -2.41 4.33 -14.95
N GLY A 117 -1.65 5.22 -14.30
CA GLY A 117 -0.29 5.58 -14.70
C GLY A 117 0.65 4.37 -14.70
N LEU A 118 0.68 3.60 -13.61
CA LEU A 118 1.48 2.37 -13.48
C LEU A 118 1.06 1.29 -14.50
N ARG A 119 -0.25 1.11 -14.72
CA ARG A 119 -0.82 0.19 -15.72
C ARG A 119 -0.32 0.55 -17.13
N THR A 120 -0.39 1.84 -17.48
CA THR A 120 0.08 2.33 -18.78
C THR A 120 1.58 2.07 -18.98
N GLN A 121 2.41 2.28 -17.95
CA GLN A 121 3.85 1.98 -18.00
C GLN A 121 4.15 0.48 -18.26
N LYS A 122 3.21 -0.40 -17.89
CA LYS A 122 3.27 -1.85 -18.14
C LYS A 122 2.56 -2.29 -19.42
N GLY A 123 2.07 -1.35 -20.24
CA GLY A 123 1.32 -1.66 -21.46
C GLY A 123 -0.10 -2.19 -21.22
N LEU A 124 -0.63 -2.02 -20.01
CA LEU A 124 -1.99 -2.45 -19.64
C LEU A 124 -3.01 -1.34 -19.92
N GLN A 125 -4.25 -1.74 -20.22
CA GLN A 125 -5.35 -0.79 -20.39
C GLN A 125 -5.74 -0.14 -19.07
N LYS A 126 -6.14 1.13 -19.14
CA LYS A 126 -6.72 1.86 -18.01
C LYS A 126 -8.07 1.24 -17.62
N VAL A 127 -8.41 1.37 -16.34
CA VAL A 127 -9.64 0.86 -15.74
C VAL A 127 -10.34 1.94 -14.91
N ASP A 128 -11.58 1.68 -14.51
CA ASP A 128 -12.36 2.52 -13.61
C ASP A 128 -12.37 1.96 -12.17
N LEU A 129 -13.05 2.64 -11.24
CA LEU A 129 -13.19 2.17 -9.86
C LEU A 129 -14.00 0.86 -9.76
N GLU A 130 -14.96 0.62 -10.68
CA GLU A 130 -15.81 -0.58 -10.66
C GLU A 130 -15.00 -1.86 -10.92
N TYR A 131 -13.92 -1.77 -11.69
CA TYR A 131 -12.96 -2.86 -11.85
C TYR A 131 -12.48 -3.42 -10.50
N TYR A 132 -12.15 -2.53 -9.55
CA TYR A 132 -11.56 -2.91 -8.26
C TYR A 132 -12.55 -3.55 -7.29
N LYS A 133 -13.87 -3.49 -7.54
CA LYS A 133 -14.86 -4.26 -6.77
C LYS A 133 -14.80 -5.76 -7.06
N LYS A 134 -14.23 -6.14 -8.20
CA LYS A 134 -14.10 -7.54 -8.65
C LYS A 134 -12.68 -8.07 -8.51
N TRP A 135 -11.72 -7.22 -8.14
CA TRP A 135 -10.33 -7.59 -7.93
C TRP A 135 -10.22 -8.52 -6.72
N LYS A 136 -9.45 -9.60 -6.84
CA LYS A 136 -9.29 -10.60 -5.78
C LYS A 136 -7.83 -10.96 -5.61
N LEU A 137 -7.38 -10.92 -4.37
CA LEU A 137 -5.99 -11.20 -4.01
C LEU A 137 -5.56 -12.60 -4.48
N GLU A 138 -6.39 -13.60 -4.28
CA GLU A 138 -6.09 -14.99 -4.60
C GLU A 138 -5.85 -15.19 -6.11
N GLU A 139 -6.67 -14.57 -6.97
CA GLU A 139 -6.52 -14.67 -8.43
C GLU A 139 -5.26 -13.93 -8.93
N GLU A 140 -4.90 -12.84 -8.26
CA GLU A 140 -3.77 -11.99 -8.64
C GLU A 140 -2.44 -12.57 -8.18
N LEU A 141 -2.43 -13.28 -7.05
CA LEU A 141 -1.27 -14.01 -6.54
C LEU A 141 -0.81 -15.14 -7.48
N LEU A 142 -1.73 -15.77 -8.21
CA LEU A 142 -1.40 -16.81 -9.20
C LEU A 142 -0.48 -16.31 -10.32
N LYS A 143 -0.43 -15.00 -10.56
CA LYS A 143 0.46 -14.39 -11.58
C LYS A 143 1.94 -14.40 -11.15
N PHE A 144 2.21 -14.72 -9.89
CA PHE A 144 3.54 -14.77 -9.30
C PHE A 144 4.02 -16.19 -9.00
N GLU A 145 3.20 -17.22 -9.24
CA GLU A 145 3.61 -18.62 -9.10
C GLU A 145 4.59 -19.02 -10.21
#